data_AF-A0A7C7VQ99-F1
#
_entry.id   AF-A0A7C7VQ99-F1
#
_cell.length_a   1.000
_cell.length_b   1.000
_cell.length_c   1.000
_cell.angle_alpha   90.00
_cell.angle_beta   90.00
_cell.angle_gamma   90.00
#
_symmetry.space_group_name_H-M   'P 1'
#
loop_
_entity.id
_entity.type
_entity.pdbx_description
1 polymer ?
#
loop_
_entity_poly.entity_id
_entity_poly.type
_entity_poly.pdbx_seq_one_letter_code
_entity_poly.pdbx_strand_id
1 'polypeptide(L)'
;MSWTKFYSILERWESEFGVKLILSPEDFGTHQAPKLPNVMKLGQVVRARIIGLGWRKGEALAVAKKRVVMILNAATLPKGSEVRVRIVRDKDNIYVGKLV
;
A
#
# COMPACT_ATOMS: atom_id res chain seq x y z
N MET A 1 -15.59 17.46 -23.67
CA MET A 1 -15.35 18.57 -22.71
C MET A 1 -13.97 18.40 -22.12
N SER A 2 -13.17 19.47 -21.97
CA SER A 2 -11.88 19.41 -21.28
C SER A 2 -12.05 19.44 -19.76
N TRP A 3 -11.05 18.96 -19.01
CA TRP A 3 -11.04 19.07 -17.54
C TRP A 3 -11.18 20.52 -17.06
N THR A 4 -10.51 21.46 -17.71
CA THR A 4 -10.64 22.89 -17.41
C THR A 4 -12.09 23.36 -17.53
N LYS A 5 -12.79 22.97 -18.61
CA LYS A 5 -14.20 23.34 -18.82
C LYS A 5 -15.13 22.67 -17.79
N PHE A 6 -14.82 21.44 -17.38
CA PHE A 6 -15.56 20.75 -16.33
C PHE A 6 -15.44 21.49 -14.99
N TYR A 7 -14.21 21.78 -14.54
CA TYR A 7 -13.98 22.47 -13.26
C TYR A 7 -14.52 23.90 -13.24
N SER A 8 -14.47 24.63 -14.37
CA SER A 8 -15.10 25.96 -14.45
C SER A 8 -16.63 25.91 -14.27
N ILE A 9 -17.28 24.83 -14.73
CA ILE A 9 -18.73 24.65 -14.54
C ILE A 9 -19.02 24.34 -13.07
N LEU A 10 -18.23 23.48 -12.45
CA LEU A 10 -18.37 23.18 -11.02
C LEU A 10 -18.19 24.43 -10.17
N GLU A 11 -17.14 25.22 -10.39
CA GLU A 11 -16.88 26.46 -9.63
C GLU A 11 -18.06 27.46 -9.76
N ARG A 12 -18.64 27.58 -10.95
CA ARG A 12 -19.85 28.38 -11.17
C ARG A 12 -21.03 27.85 -10.35
N TRP A 13 -21.26 26.53 -10.35
CA TRP A 13 -22.34 25.92 -9.59
C TRP A 13 -22.11 25.96 -8.08
N GLU A 14 -20.87 25.85 -7.60
CA GLU A 14 -20.55 26.05 -6.19
C GLU A 14 -20.96 27.44 -5.73
N SER A 15 -20.66 28.46 -6.55
CA SER A 15 -21.02 29.86 -6.28
C SER A 15 -22.53 30.10 -6.34
N GLU A 16 -23.22 29.48 -7.30
CA GLU A 16 -24.66 29.65 -7.53
C GLU A 16 -25.51 28.95 -6.46
N PHE A 17 -25.11 27.74 -6.03
CA PHE A 17 -25.91 26.92 -5.12
C PHE A 17 -25.36 26.88 -3.68
N GLY A 18 -24.17 27.43 -3.43
CA GLY A 18 -23.55 27.43 -2.10
C GLY A 18 -23.14 26.05 -1.59
N VAL A 19 -22.98 25.08 -2.49
CA VAL A 19 -22.61 23.69 -2.17
C VAL A 19 -21.20 23.42 -2.69
N LYS A 20 -20.37 22.74 -1.90
CA LYS A 20 -19.03 22.34 -2.35
C LYS A 20 -19.09 21.15 -3.31
N LEU A 21 -18.54 21.31 -4.51
CA LEU A 21 -18.46 20.35 -5.61
C LEU A 21 -17.01 20.04 -5.99
N ILE A 22 -16.07 20.95 -5.76
CA ILE A 22 -14.64 20.77 -5.97
C ILE A 22 -14.02 20.37 -4.63
N LEU A 23 -13.89 19.06 -4.45
CA LEU A 23 -13.42 18.47 -3.20
C LEU A 23 -11.88 18.45 -3.16
N SER A 24 -11.32 18.76 -2.00
CA SER A 24 -9.90 18.59 -1.70
C SER A 24 -9.70 17.59 -0.55
N PRO A 25 -8.51 16.99 -0.39
CA PRO A 25 -8.23 16.09 0.73
C PRO A 25 -8.55 16.72 2.10
N GLU A 26 -8.34 18.03 2.23
CA GLU A 26 -8.58 18.80 3.45
C GLU A 26 -10.07 18.80 3.86
N ASP A 27 -11.00 18.70 2.91
CA ASP A 27 -12.44 18.58 3.20
C ASP A 27 -12.81 17.31 3.96
N PHE A 28 -11.95 16.29 3.83
CA PHE A 28 -12.08 15.02 4.53
C PHE A 28 -11.19 14.94 5.77
N GLY A 29 -10.56 16.05 6.19
CA GLY A 29 -9.59 16.08 7.28
C GLY A 29 -8.25 15.39 6.94
N THR A 30 -8.00 15.13 5.65
CA THR A 30 -6.73 14.54 5.21
C THR A 30 -5.65 15.62 5.22
N HIS A 31 -4.48 15.27 5.77
CA HIS A 31 -3.33 16.17 5.86
C HIS A 31 -2.04 15.42 5.55
N GLN A 32 -0.99 16.17 5.20
CA GLN A 32 0.34 15.60 4.97
C GLN A 32 0.88 14.99 6.27
N ALA A 33 1.33 13.74 6.20
CA ALA A 33 1.87 13.00 7.34
C ALA A 33 3.32 12.56 7.08
N PRO A 34 4.17 12.48 8.13
CA PRO A 34 5.52 11.98 7.98
C PRO A 34 5.56 10.56 7.42
N LYS A 35 6.51 10.29 6.53
CA LYS A 35 6.70 8.95 5.97
C LYS A 35 7.19 7.98 7.04
N LEU A 36 6.56 6.81 7.11
CA LEU A 36 7.02 5.72 7.98
C LEU A 36 8.42 5.23 7.56
N PRO A 37 9.27 4.83 8.53
CA PRO A 37 10.63 4.38 8.23
C PRO A 37 10.62 3.09 7.41
N ASN A 38 11.34 3.10 6.28
CA ASN A 38 11.57 1.90 5.48
C ASN A 38 12.60 1.00 6.19
N VAL A 39 12.14 -0.13 6.72
CA VAL A 39 12.95 -1.05 7.54
C VAL A 39 13.49 -2.24 6.75
N MET A 40 13.08 -2.43 5.50
CA MET A 40 13.48 -3.54 4.64
C MET A 40 13.72 -3.06 3.21
N LYS A 41 14.96 -3.14 2.73
CA LYS A 41 15.33 -2.54 1.45
C LYS A 41 15.21 -3.53 0.30
N LEU A 42 14.99 -3.03 -0.91
CA LEU A 42 15.10 -3.81 -2.15
C LEU A 42 16.40 -4.64 -2.17
N GLY A 43 16.30 -5.93 -2.51
CA GLY A 43 17.42 -6.87 -2.56
C GLY A 43 17.80 -7.48 -1.21
N GLN A 44 17.36 -6.91 -0.09
CA GLN A 44 17.66 -7.44 1.24
C GLN A 44 17.03 -8.82 1.44
N VAL A 45 17.78 -9.74 2.05
CA VAL A 45 17.24 -11.02 2.54
C VAL A 45 16.88 -10.87 4.02
N VAL A 46 15.65 -11.23 4.37
CA VAL A 46 15.13 -11.18 5.75
C VAL A 46 14.57 -12.54 6.16
N ARG A 47 14.61 -12.83 7.46
CA ARG A 47 13.81 -13.93 8.04
C ARG A 47 12.39 -13.42 8.27
N ALA A 48 11.41 -14.14 7.76
CA ALA A 48 10.00 -13.79 7.86
C ALA A 48 9.19 -15.00 8.36
N ARG A 49 8.25 -14.75 9.27
CA ARG A 49 7.36 -15.78 9.81
C ARG A 49 6.02 -15.75 9.08
N ILE A 50 5.61 -16.87 8.48
CA ILE A 50 4.33 -16.99 7.79
C ILE A 50 3.18 -16.85 8.79
N ILE A 51 2.23 -15.97 8.50
CA ILE A 51 1.04 -15.73 9.33
C ILE A 51 -0.26 -16.20 8.67
N GLY A 52 -0.26 -16.39 7.35
CA GLY A 52 -1.44 -16.88 6.62
C GLY A 52 -1.34 -16.67 5.12
N LEU A 53 -2.47 -16.87 4.44
CA LEU A 53 -2.61 -16.65 3.00
C LEU A 53 -2.54 -15.16 2.64
N GLY A 54 -2.02 -14.88 1.45
CA GLY A 54 -1.99 -13.55 0.84
C GLY A 54 -3.34 -13.13 0.24
N TRP A 55 -3.41 -11.87 -0.20
CA TRP A 55 -4.58 -11.33 -0.89
C TRP A 55 -4.81 -12.04 -2.23
N ARG A 56 -3.76 -12.29 -3.02
CA ARG A 56 -3.89 -12.96 -4.32
C ARG A 56 -3.59 -14.46 -4.20
N LYS A 57 -4.18 -15.22 -5.12
CA LYS A 57 -3.95 -16.67 -5.23
C LYS A 57 -2.45 -16.97 -5.35
N GLY A 58 -1.95 -17.86 -4.50
CA GLY A 58 -0.55 -18.29 -4.49
C GLY A 58 0.36 -17.46 -3.58
N GLU A 59 -0.10 -16.35 -3.01
CA GLU A 59 0.67 -15.53 -2.08
C GLU A 59 0.51 -16.00 -0.63
N ALA A 60 1.51 -15.69 0.20
CA ALA A 60 1.41 -15.78 1.66
C ALA A 60 1.73 -14.43 2.31
N LEU A 61 1.11 -14.16 3.45
CA LEU A 61 1.49 -13.08 4.34
C LEU A 61 2.51 -13.58 5.36
N ALA A 62 3.55 -12.79 5.56
CA ALA A 62 4.55 -13.04 6.58
C ALA A 62 4.86 -11.77 7.36
N VAL A 63 5.46 -11.93 8.54
CA VAL A 63 5.94 -10.82 9.37
C VAL A 63 7.45 -10.85 9.46
N ALA A 64 8.09 -9.72 9.18
CA ALA A 64 9.51 -9.48 9.36
C ALA A 64 9.73 -8.04 9.86
N LYS A 65 10.62 -7.85 10.83
CA LYS A 65 10.95 -6.53 11.40
C LYS A 65 9.73 -5.68 11.77
N LYS A 66 8.71 -6.29 12.39
CA LYS A 66 7.43 -5.66 12.76
C LYS A 66 6.64 -5.07 11.57
N ARG A 67 6.85 -5.60 10.37
CA ARG A 67 6.11 -5.25 9.14
C ARG A 67 5.59 -6.50 8.45
N VAL A 68 4.48 -6.35 7.73
CA VAL A 68 3.95 -7.40 6.87
C VAL A 68 4.72 -7.42 5.55
N VAL A 69 5.05 -8.62 5.07
CA VAL A 69 5.66 -8.88 3.78
C VAL A 69 4.77 -9.84 3.02
N MET A 70 4.42 -9.47 1.79
CA MET A 70 3.76 -10.36 0.84
C MET A 70 4.81 -11.24 0.17
N ILE A 71 4.68 -12.57 0.30
CA ILE A 71 5.58 -13.53 -0.33
C ILE A 71 4.87 -14.17 -1.51
N LEU A 72 5.49 -14.04 -2.68
CA LEU A 72 4.99 -14.64 -3.92
C LEU A 72 5.21 -16.15 -3.92
N ASN A 73 4.27 -16.92 -4.48
CA ASN A 73 4.32 -18.38 -4.64
C ASN A 73 4.59 -19.15 -3.34
N ALA A 74 3.94 -18.73 -2.25
CA ALA A 74 4.19 -19.21 -0.89
C ALA A 74 2.92 -19.68 -0.15
N ALA A 75 1.75 -19.72 -0.81
CA ALA A 75 0.48 -20.09 -0.19
C ALA A 75 0.46 -21.51 0.44
N THR A 76 1.34 -22.40 0.00
CA THR A 76 1.46 -23.78 0.54
C THR A 76 2.30 -23.85 1.81
N LEU A 77 2.98 -22.76 2.21
CA LEU A 77 3.81 -22.76 3.40
C LEU A 77 2.95 -22.83 4.67
N PRO A 78 3.31 -23.68 5.65
CA PRO A 78 2.58 -23.77 6.91
C PRO A 78 2.60 -22.45 7.67
N LYS A 79 1.45 -22.07 8.24
CA LYS A 79 1.37 -20.96 9.19
C LYS A 79 2.33 -21.22 10.37
N GLY A 80 3.06 -20.19 10.75
CA GLY A 80 4.04 -20.24 11.84
C GLY A 80 5.45 -20.61 11.41
N SER A 81 5.65 -21.12 10.19
CA SER A 81 6.97 -21.43 9.65
C SER A 81 7.81 -20.16 9.43
N GLU A 82 9.13 -20.28 9.58
CA GLU A 82 10.08 -19.22 9.26
C GLU A 82 10.76 -19.51 7.93
N VAL A 83 10.84 -18.48 7.07
CA VAL A 83 11.47 -18.57 5.75
C VAL A 83 12.41 -17.40 5.50
N ARG A 84 13.39 -17.62 4.61
CA ARG A 84 14.23 -16.54 4.09
C ARG A 84 13.57 -15.94 2.86
N VAL A 85 13.44 -14.63 2.85
CA VAL A 85 12.74 -13.89 1.81
C VAL A 85 13.64 -12.78 1.30
N ARG A 86 13.88 -12.75 -0.01
CA ARG A 86 14.50 -11.62 -0.70
C ARG A 86 13.43 -10.60 -1.04
N ILE A 87 13.59 -9.37 -0.56
CA ILE A 87 12.70 -8.26 -0.87
C ILE A 87 12.91 -7.85 -2.33
N VAL A 88 11.82 -7.84 -3.10
CA VAL A 88 11.79 -7.47 -4.51
C VAL A 88 11.01 -6.17 -4.77
N ARG A 89 10.35 -5.62 -3.74
CA ARG A 89 9.69 -4.31 -3.77
C ARG A 89 9.56 -3.76 -2.34
N ASP A 90 9.82 -2.46 -2.15
CA ASP A 90 9.77 -1.75 -0.86
C ASP A 90 9.15 -0.33 -0.99
N LYS A 91 8.16 -0.19 -1.87
CA LYS A 91 7.50 1.10 -2.15
C LYS A 91 6.49 1.43 -1.05
N ASP A 92 6.56 2.65 -0.52
CA ASP A 92 5.60 3.20 0.47
C ASP A 92 5.38 2.29 1.70
N ASN A 93 6.44 1.61 2.15
CA ASN A 93 6.40 0.61 3.25
C ASN A 93 5.54 -0.64 2.95
N ILE A 94 5.20 -0.87 1.68
CA ILE A 94 4.59 -2.10 1.19
C ILE A 94 5.69 -2.99 0.64
N TYR A 95 5.89 -4.12 1.31
CA TYR A 95 6.99 -5.04 1.02
C TYR A 95 6.49 -6.26 0.27
N VAL A 96 7.16 -6.59 -0.83
CA VAL A 96 6.95 -7.83 -1.58
C VAL A 96 8.27 -8.58 -1.64
N GLY A 97 8.21 -9.90 -1.46
CA GLY A 97 9.39 -10.75 -1.47
C GLY A 97 9.17 -12.07 -2.19
N LYS A 98 10.30 -12.74 -2.47
CA LYS A 98 10.36 -14.11 -3.01
C LYS A 98 11.20 -14.96 -2.07
N LEU A 99 10.86 -16.24 -1.99
CA LEU A 99 11.68 -17.22 -1.26
C LEU A 99 13.10 -17.27 -1.86
N VAL A 100 14.08 -17.52 -0.98
CA VAL A 100 15.51 -17.67 -1.33
C VAL A 100 15.90 -19.12 -1.31
#